data_AF-A0A1B3LWV2-F1
#
_entry.id   AF-A0A1B3LWV2-F1
#
_cell.length_a   1.000
_cell.length_b   1.000
_cell.length_c   1.000
_cell.angle_alpha   90.00
_cell.angle_beta   90.00
_cell.angle_gamma   90.00
#
_symmetry.space_group_name_H-M   'P 1'
#
loop_
_entity.id
_entity.type
_entity.pdbx_description
1 polymer ?
#
loop_
_entity_poly.entity_id
_entity_poly.type
_entity_poly.pdbx_seq_one_letter_code
_entity_poly.pdbx_strand_id
1 'polypeptide(L)' 'MLFRRWVTGACEGFFGRLKNEMFYPRDGKSTTIEVFIRAVHDYILWYNERRIKMSLGSLSPIEYRESLGLIN' A
#
# COMPACT_ATOMS: atom_id res chain seq x y z
N MET A 1 -6.15 12.65 -5.74
CA MET A 1 -4.86 13.32 -5.47
C MET A 1 -3.84 12.39 -4.77
N LEU A 2 -3.92 11.06 -4.92
CA LEU A 2 -3.10 10.09 -4.17
C LEU A 2 -1.78 9.65 -4.85
N PHE A 3 -1.49 10.15 -6.06
CA PHE A 3 -0.40 9.63 -6.90
C PHE A 3 0.90 10.46 -6.91
N ARG A 4 1.03 11.52 -6.10
CA ARG A 4 2.01 12.57 -6.40
C ARG A 4 3.43 12.41 -5.84
N ARG A 5 3.78 11.32 -5.15
CA ARG A 5 5.19 11.11 -4.75
C ARG A 5 5.54 9.65 -4.52
N TRP A 6 5.71 8.92 -5.62
CA TRP A 6 6.30 7.58 -5.64
C TRP A 6 7.75 7.71 -6.10
N VAL A 7 8.71 7.64 -5.16
CA VAL A 7 10.14 7.50 -5.51
C VAL A 7 10.36 6.04 -5.88
N THR A 8 11.17 5.76 -6.91
CA THR A 8 11.35 4.42 -7.50
C THR A 8 11.60 3.32 -6.46
N GLY A 9 12.42 3.57 -5.44
CA GLY A 9 12.68 2.60 -4.36
C GLY A 9 11.48 2.32 -3.43
N ALA A 10 10.61 3.31 -3.20
CA ALA A 10 9.37 3.10 -2.45
C ALA A 10 8.33 2.30 -3.26
N CYS A 11 8.29 2.52 -4.58
CA CYS A 11 7.50 1.74 -5.52
C CYS A 11 7.96 0.28 -5.56
N GLU A 12 9.26 0.03 -5.70
CA GLU A 12 9.79 -1.33 -5.83
C GLU A 12 9.47 -2.18 -4.59
N GLY A 13 9.73 -1.66 -3.39
CA GLY A 13 9.36 -2.34 -2.15
C GLY A 13 7.85 -2.52 -1.95
N PHE A 14 7.04 -1.59 -2.46
CA PHE A 14 5.58 -1.72 -2.43
C PHE A 14 5.10 -2.82 -3.39
N PHE A 15 5.53 -2.81 -4.65
CA PHE A 15 5.11 -3.78 -5.65
C PHE A 15 5.62 -5.19 -5.36
N GLY A 16 6.83 -5.33 -4.80
CA GLY A 16 7.33 -6.62 -4.32
C GLY A 16 6.41 -7.23 -3.26
N ARG A 17 5.93 -6.42 -2.31
CA ARG A 17 4.98 -6.88 -1.29
C ARG A 17 3.57 -7.10 -1.81
N LEU A 18 3.06 -6.22 -2.66
CA LEU A 18 1.76 -6.39 -3.30
C LEU A 18 1.69 -7.75 -4.02
N LYS A 19 2.74 -8.13 -4.76
CA LYS A 19 2.81 -9.42 -5.44
C LYS A 19 2.78 -10.60 -4.47
N ASN A 20 3.59 -10.56 -3.41
CA ASN A 20 3.65 -11.63 -2.41
C ASN A 20 2.36 -11.75 -1.59
N GLU A 21 1.77 -10.63 -1.17
CA GLU A 21 0.63 -10.64 -0.25
C GLU A 21 -0.71 -10.91 -1.00
N MET A 22 -0.84 -10.51 -2.26
CA MET A 22 -2.09 -10.66 -3.02
C MET A 22 -2.16 -11.92 -3.90
N PHE A 23 -1.04 -12.38 -4.47
CA PHE A 23 -1.05 -13.43 -5.49
C PHE A 23 -0.57 -14.79 -4.98
N TYR A 24 0.32 -14.85 -3.99
CA TYR A 24 0.79 -16.13 -3.45
C TYR A 24 -0.25 -16.93 -2.65
N PRO A 25 -1.28 -16.33 -2.00
CA PRO A 25 -2.29 -17.11 -1.28
C PRO A 25 -3.58 -17.41 -2.08
N ARG A 26 -3.71 -16.97 -3.33
CA ARG A 26 -4.96 -17.14 -4.11
C ARG A 26 -4.76 -17.99 -5.36
N ASP A 27 -5.52 -19.06 -5.49
CA ASP A 27 -5.73 -19.75 -6.75
C ASP A 27 -6.35 -18.76 -7.75
N GLY A 28 -5.52 -18.20 -8.63
CA GLY A 28 -5.85 -17.10 -9.55
C GLY A 28 -6.86 -17.44 -10.66
N LYS A 29 -7.76 -18.40 -10.42
CA LYS A 29 -8.61 -19.02 -11.45
C LYS A 29 -9.99 -18.36 -11.62
N SER A 30 -10.37 -17.35 -10.81
CA SER A 30 -11.69 -16.71 -10.93
C SER A 30 -11.77 -15.20 -10.67
N THR A 31 -10.62 -14.50 -10.63
CA THR A 31 -10.62 -13.04 -10.38
C THR A 31 -10.84 -12.26 -11.68
N THR A 32 -11.95 -11.51 -11.78
CA THR A 32 -12.15 -10.56 -12.90
C THR A 32 -11.24 -9.34 -12.75
N ILE A 33 -11.04 -8.59 -13.84
CA ILE A 33 -10.24 -7.36 -13.82
C ILE A 33 -10.81 -6.35 -12.81
N GLU A 34 -12.14 -6.25 -12.69
CA GLU A 34 -12.79 -5.32 -11.76
C GLU A 34 -12.54 -5.71 -10.30
N VAL A 35 -12.62 -7.00 -9.98
CA VAL A 35 -12.29 -7.52 -8.65
C VAL A 35 -10.82 -7.29 -8.33
N PHE A 36 -9.94 -7.47 -9.31
CA PHE A 36 -8.52 -7.19 -9.15
C PHE A 36 -8.24 -5.71 -8.88
N ILE A 37 -8.84 -4.81 -9.66
CA ILE A 37 -8.68 -3.35 -9.46
C ILE A 37 -9.16 -2.94 -8.06
N ARG A 38 -10.31 -3.45 -7.61
CA ARG A 38 -10.82 -3.20 -6.26
C ARG A 38 -9.86 -3.71 -5.19
N ALA A 39 -9.38 -4.94 -5.32
CA ALA A 39 -8.45 -5.52 -4.35
C ALA A 39 -7.14 -4.70 -4.26
N VAL A 40 -6.59 -4.25 -5.39
CA VAL A 40 -5.39 -3.39 -5.41
C VAL A 40 -5.69 -2.04 -4.76
N HIS A 41 -6.83 -1.43 -5.06
CA HIS A 41 -7.24 -0.17 -4.46
C HIS A 41 -7.37 -0.26 -2.95
N ASP A 42 -8.07 -1.29 -2.45
CA ASP A 42 -8.27 -1.51 -1.02
C ASP A 42 -6.95 -1.80 -0.29
N TYR A 43 -6.05 -2.56 -0.94
CA TYR A 43 -4.71 -2.79 -0.41
C TYR A 43 -3.88 -1.49 -0.33
N ILE A 44 -3.96 -0.61 -1.33
CA ILE A 44 -3.28 0.69 -1.30
C ILE A 44 -3.79 1.56 -0.16
N LEU A 45 -5.12 1.61 0.04
CA LEU A 45 -5.71 2.36 1.16
C LEU A 45 -5.23 1.81 2.50
N TRP A 46 -5.34 0.49 2.70
CA TRP A 46 -4.85 -0.16 3.91
C TRP A 46 -3.35 0.08 4.15
N TYR A 47 -2.53 -0.02 3.09
CA TYR A 47 -1.09 0.19 3.20
C TYR A 47 -0.74 1.60 3.68
N ASN A 48 -1.48 2.61 3.21
CA ASN A 48 -1.20 4.01 3.55
C ASN A 48 -1.79 4.44 4.89
N GLU A 49 -3.00 3.98 5.21
CA GLU A 49 -3.77 4.51 6.35
C GLU A 49 -3.72 3.62 7.59
N ARG A 50 -3.48 2.31 7.43
CA ARG A 50 -3.66 1.34 8.52
C ARG A 50 -2.44 0.50 8.81
N ARG A 51 -1.49 0.41 7.89
CA ARG A 51 -0.32 -0.44 8.07
C ARG A 51 0.64 0.16 9.10
N ILE A 52 0.68 -0.43 10.29
CA ILE A 52 1.64 -0.06 11.33
C ILE A 52 3.05 -0.47 10.92
N LYS A 53 4.00 0.47 11.03
CA LYS A 53 5.42 0.21 10.83
C LYS A 53 6.22 0.54 12.10
N MET A 54 6.84 -0.46 12.70
CA MET A 54 7.72 -0.26 13.86
C MET A 54 8.85 0.73 13.58
N SER A 55 9.41 0.69 12.36
CA SER A 55 10.44 1.63 11.92
C SER A 55 9.98 3.09 11.86
N LEU A 56 8.68 3.35 11.90
CA LEU A 56 8.08 4.69 11.90
C LEU A 56 7.55 5.07 13.29
N GLY A 57 8.01 4.41 14.35
CA GLY A 57 7.51 4.65 15.71
C GLY A 57 6.11 4.09 15.93
N SER A 58 5.79 2.96 15.29
CA SER A 58 4.46 2.31 15.35
C SER A 58 3.33 3.14 14.75
N LEU A 59 3.65 4.03 13.81
CA LEU A 59 2.69 4.82 13.05
C LEU A 59 2.39 4.19 11.68
N SER A 60 1.23 4.49 11.12
CA SER A 60 0.94 4.29 9.70
C SER A 60 1.72 5.29 8.84
N PRO A 61 1.89 5.03 7.53
CA PRO A 61 2.57 5.97 6.64
C PRO A 61 1.93 7.37 6.60
N ILE A 62 0.60 7.48 6.73
CA ILE A 62 -0.08 8.78 6.77
C ILE A 62 0.18 9.49 8.09
N GLU A 63 -0.01 8.81 9.24
CA GLU A 63 0.25 9.39 10.57
C GLU A 63 1.70 9.81 10.73
N TYR A 64 2.64 9.02 10.18
CA TYR A 64 4.06 9.40 10.18
C TYR A 64 4.31 10.69 9.40
N ARG A 65 3.69 10.85 8.23
CA ARG A 65 3.83 12.06 7.43
C ARG A 65 3.13 13.27 8.06
N GLU A 66 2.01 13.08 8.74
CA GLU A 66 1.34 14.11 9.55
C GLU A 66 2.23 14.53 10.73
N SER A 67 2.86 13.58 11.42
CA SER A 67 3.81 13.87 12.51
C SER A 67 5.02 14.70 12.07
N LEU A 68 5.38 14.61 10.78
CA LEU A 68 6.44 15.40 10.16
C LEU A 68 5.95 16.72 9.54
N GLY A 69 4.64 17.01 9.59
CA GLY A 69 4.06 18.21 8.97
C GLY A 69 4.13 18.22 7.44
N LEU A 70 4.28 17.05 6.80
CA LEU A 70 4.45 16.92 5.35
C LEU A 70 3.13 16.89 4.57
N ILE A 71 2.02 16.79 5.28
CA ILE A 71 0.66 16.79 4.76
C ILE A 71 -0.19 17.60 5.73
N ASN A 72 -1.02 18.47 5.15
CA ASN A 72 -1.92 19.40 5.82
C ASN A 72 -3.24 19.34 5.05
#